data_AF-A0AA39USM2-F1
#
_entry.id   AF-A0AA39USM2-F1
#
_cell.length_a   1.000
_cell.length_b   1.000
_cell.length_c   1.000
_cell.angle_alpha   90.00
_cell.angle_beta   90.00
_cell.angle_gamma   90.00
#
_symmetry.space_group_name_H-M   'P 1'
#
loop_
_entity.id
_entity.type
_entity.pdbx_description
1 polymer ?
#
loop_
_entity_poly.entity_id
_entity_poly.type
_entity_poly.pdbx_seq_one_letter_code
_entity_poly.pdbx_strand_id
1 'polypeptide(L)'
;MLQTPREYASLPEVTLSALKETCWADSTIVVPKQRSYTGKKPVITSALANTYCADLGVDGVLEKLNTGLGTSYKLSTTFESDILQLSPVTTPLRLILEPYVARNDDFGTAYAHLRPQWYDCTTVQRCNETMDLEMRRNAVVNDTMVKAYTPPRRLWDLYANRVVPWWVVDNDSLGISHAWVDDKDLNGEMTPINGYEWPVPMPRDADLNLIRIEMLNLGAEYIWLDVLCLRQKGGQGEHLRAEEWKLDVPTIGWIYFGHYVVYYLSGLGRPLSFKPGDFESNRCWFRWVWTLQEFSMDVFLSDESSGLELSHQETIGGQTEDHGIMAEEERRRLNEELRSLMQMRKAHSLWDTLSLMQRRVSTNPVDKIGGMMFPLRTEYSPIYDEKQSEEDAWIAFTNAMDRFLLSHLFFDFPEAGNGSKYWRPSWKQGSSNR
;
A
#
# COMPACT_ATOMS: atom_id res chain seq x y z
N MET A 1 -10.41 -16.13 -4.90
CA MET A 1 -9.84 -17.40 -4.38
C MET A 1 -8.70 -17.81 -5.30
N LEU A 2 -7.49 -17.31 -5.08
CA LEU A 2 -6.30 -17.96 -5.63
C LEU A 2 -5.86 -19.03 -4.63
N GLN A 3 -5.65 -20.23 -5.16
CA GLN A 3 -5.09 -21.34 -4.39
C GLN A 3 -3.75 -20.85 -3.83
N THR A 4 -3.57 -20.91 -2.51
CA THR A 4 -2.22 -21.09 -1.97
C THR A 4 -1.50 -22.09 -2.87
N PRO A 5 -0.26 -21.82 -3.31
CA PRO A 5 0.55 -22.84 -3.98
C PRO A 5 0.31 -24.16 -3.25
N ARG A 6 -0.11 -25.21 -3.97
CA ARG A 6 -0.48 -26.50 -3.35
C ARG A 6 0.64 -26.99 -2.44
N GLU A 7 1.86 -26.58 -2.76
CA GLU A 7 3.12 -26.77 -2.06
C GLU A 7 3.12 -26.17 -0.64
N TYR A 8 2.41 -25.07 -0.37
CA TYR A 8 2.35 -24.48 0.99
C TYR A 8 1.49 -25.29 1.97
N ALA A 9 0.55 -26.10 1.48
CA ALA A 9 -0.32 -26.89 2.35
C ALA A 9 0.43 -27.98 3.13
N SER A 10 1.57 -28.43 2.61
CA SER A 10 2.43 -29.47 3.21
C SER A 10 3.53 -28.91 4.12
N LEU A 11 3.67 -27.59 4.21
CA LEU A 11 4.68 -26.96 5.06
C LEU A 11 4.35 -27.10 6.56
N PRO A 12 5.39 -27.13 7.42
CA PRO A 12 5.20 -27.09 8.87
C PRO A 12 4.58 -25.76 9.30
N GLU A 13 3.88 -25.77 10.43
CA GLU A 13 3.37 -24.54 11.03
C GLU A 13 4.53 -23.69 11.56
N VAL A 14 4.50 -22.40 11.23
CA VAL A 14 5.39 -21.37 11.75
C VAL A 14 4.58 -20.50 12.72
N THR A 15 5.23 -20.08 13.81
CA THR A 15 4.65 -19.11 14.74
C THR A 15 5.54 -17.87 14.86
N LEU A 16 4.96 -16.70 14.59
CA LEU A 16 5.50 -15.41 14.97
C LEU A 16 4.78 -14.93 16.24
N SER A 17 5.51 -14.30 17.14
CA SER A 17 4.97 -13.73 18.39
C SER A 17 5.53 -12.33 18.58
N ALA A 18 4.72 -11.40 19.07
CA ALA A 18 5.14 -10.04 19.41
C ALA A 18 6.41 -10.04 20.25
N LEU A 19 6.51 -10.92 21.26
CA LEU A 19 7.71 -11.03 22.09
C LEU A 19 9.00 -11.29 21.31
N LYS A 20 8.97 -12.16 20.30
CA LYS A 20 10.16 -12.49 19.50
C LYS A 20 10.49 -11.42 18.46
N GLU A 21 9.47 -10.75 17.95
CA GLU A 21 9.60 -9.79 16.86
C GLU A 21 9.89 -8.36 17.36
N THR A 22 9.40 -7.99 18.55
CA THR A 22 9.52 -6.61 19.10
C THR A 22 10.07 -6.55 20.52
N CYS A 23 10.30 -7.69 21.18
CA CYS A 23 10.63 -7.79 22.61
C CYS A 23 9.51 -7.34 23.57
N TRP A 24 8.30 -7.06 23.08
CA TRP A 24 7.16 -6.70 23.93
C TRP A 24 6.36 -7.92 24.34
N ALA A 25 5.94 -7.98 25.60
CA ALA A 25 5.14 -9.11 26.06
C ALA A 25 3.75 -9.10 25.39
N ASP A 26 3.30 -10.26 24.92
CA ASP A 26 1.99 -10.41 24.24
C ASP A 26 0.83 -9.88 25.11
N SER A 27 0.93 -10.01 26.44
CA SER A 27 -0.05 -9.49 27.40
C SER A 27 -0.16 -7.96 27.45
N THR A 28 0.85 -7.24 26.96
CA THR A 28 0.82 -5.77 26.85
C THR A 28 0.23 -5.29 25.52
N ILE A 29 0.06 -6.20 24.55
CA ILE A 29 -0.52 -5.88 23.25
C ILE A 29 -2.05 -5.96 23.35
N VAL A 30 -2.69 -4.81 23.26
CA VAL A 30 -4.14 -4.66 23.41
C VAL A 30 -4.89 -5.25 22.21
N VAL A 31 -4.30 -5.19 21.02
CA VAL A 31 -4.85 -5.71 19.76
C VAL A 31 -4.53 -7.20 19.64
N PRO A 32 -5.51 -8.11 19.77
CA PRO A 32 -5.25 -9.55 19.83
C PRO A 32 -4.57 -10.10 18.56
N LYS A 33 -5.00 -9.61 17.38
CA LYS A 33 -4.42 -10.01 16.10
C LYS A 33 -2.96 -9.57 15.91
N GLN A 34 -2.44 -8.68 16.76
CA GLN A 34 -1.02 -8.29 16.75
C GLN A 34 -0.14 -9.15 17.67
N ARG A 35 -0.73 -10.00 18.53
CA ARG A 35 0.01 -10.78 19.55
C ARG A 35 0.84 -11.90 18.92
N SER A 36 0.23 -12.68 18.04
CA SER A 36 0.89 -13.82 17.42
C SER A 36 0.21 -14.22 16.11
N TYR A 37 0.99 -14.81 15.21
CA TYR A 37 0.52 -15.47 14.01
C TYR A 37 0.98 -16.92 14.05
N THR A 38 0.08 -17.87 13.81
CA THR A 38 0.42 -19.29 13.61
C THR A 38 -0.24 -19.79 12.34
N GLY A 39 0.56 -20.35 11.44
CA GLY A 39 0.03 -20.90 10.19
C GLY A 39 1.09 -21.64 9.38
N LYS A 40 0.64 -22.29 8.30
CA LYS A 40 1.52 -23.05 7.39
C LYS A 40 2.15 -22.23 6.27
N LYS A 41 1.85 -20.93 6.21
CA LYS A 41 2.49 -20.06 5.21
C LYS A 41 3.99 -19.99 5.49
N PRO A 42 4.84 -19.91 4.45
CA PRO A 42 6.29 -19.93 4.59
C PRO A 42 6.82 -18.56 5.06
N VAL A 43 6.42 -18.14 6.25
CA VAL A 43 6.79 -16.87 6.86
C VAL A 43 8.13 -17.01 7.60
N ILE A 44 9.04 -16.05 7.46
CA ILE A 44 10.30 -16.03 8.21
C ILE A 44 10.27 -14.98 9.34
N THR A 45 11.05 -15.20 10.40
CA THR A 45 11.17 -14.20 11.49
C THR A 45 11.91 -12.96 11.02
N SER A 46 11.69 -11.80 11.63
CA SER A 46 12.47 -10.59 11.35
C SER A 46 13.97 -10.81 11.58
N ALA A 47 14.34 -11.56 12.62
CA ALA A 47 15.74 -11.91 12.90
C ALA A 47 16.39 -12.69 11.74
N LEU A 48 15.68 -13.68 11.18
CA LEU A 48 16.19 -14.42 10.02
C LEU A 48 16.23 -13.52 8.78
N ALA A 49 15.17 -12.74 8.52
CA ALA A 49 15.12 -11.81 7.39
C ALA A 49 16.29 -10.82 7.41
N ASN A 50 16.67 -10.34 8.60
CA ASN A 50 17.75 -9.37 8.79
C ASN A 50 19.16 -10.00 8.80
N THR A 51 19.28 -11.32 8.69
CA THR A 51 20.60 -11.99 8.64
C THR A 51 21.22 -11.78 7.26
N TYR A 52 22.47 -11.33 7.19
CA TYR A 52 23.14 -11.12 5.91
C TYR A 52 23.45 -12.44 5.21
N CYS A 53 23.27 -12.48 3.89
CA CYS A 53 23.60 -13.67 3.09
C CYS A 53 25.11 -13.99 3.13
N ALA A 54 25.97 -12.98 3.30
CA ALA A 54 27.42 -13.22 3.45
C ALA A 54 27.77 -13.98 4.73
N ASP A 55 27.04 -13.76 5.83
CA ASP A 55 27.25 -14.46 7.10
C ASP A 55 26.80 -15.93 7.03
N LEU A 56 25.80 -16.22 6.18
CA LEU A 56 25.31 -17.58 5.94
C LEU A 56 26.17 -18.34 4.92
N GLY A 57 26.75 -17.62 3.94
CA GLY A 57 27.34 -18.21 2.75
C GLY A 57 26.30 -18.87 1.84
N VAL A 58 26.72 -19.30 0.65
CA VAL A 58 25.83 -19.89 -0.37
C VAL A 58 25.14 -21.16 0.15
N ASP A 59 25.87 -22.02 0.85
CA ASP A 59 25.33 -23.24 1.46
C ASP A 59 24.30 -22.92 2.54
N GLY A 60 24.58 -21.96 3.43
CA GLY A 60 23.66 -21.57 4.49
C GLY A 60 22.39 -20.90 3.97
N VAL A 61 22.50 -20.07 2.92
CA VAL A 61 21.32 -19.50 2.25
C VAL A 61 20.43 -20.62 1.67
N LEU A 62 21.03 -21.59 0.97
CA LEU A 62 20.29 -22.75 0.44
C LEU A 62 19.64 -23.57 1.56
N GLU A 63 20.36 -23.81 2.65
CA GLU A 63 19.83 -24.55 3.81
C GLU A 63 18.59 -23.87 4.39
N LYS A 64 18.63 -22.54 4.58
CA LYS A 64 17.48 -21.78 5.10
C LYS A 64 16.30 -21.76 4.13
N LEU A 65 16.56 -21.62 2.82
CA LEU A 65 15.51 -21.72 1.78
C LEU A 65 14.86 -23.11 1.77
N ASN A 66 15.66 -24.17 1.74
CA ASN A 66 15.19 -25.55 1.80
C ASN A 66 14.34 -25.80 3.05
N THR A 67 14.80 -25.31 4.20
CA THR A 67 14.08 -25.45 5.48
C THR A 67 12.74 -24.71 5.47
N GLY A 68 12.73 -23.44 5.06
CA GLY A 68 11.51 -22.62 5.06
C GLY A 68 10.48 -23.04 4.01
N LEU A 69 10.95 -23.59 2.88
CA LEU A 69 10.11 -23.97 1.74
C LEU A 69 9.92 -25.49 1.62
N GLY A 70 10.35 -26.27 2.63
CA GLY A 70 10.11 -27.72 2.67
C GLY A 70 10.72 -28.49 1.50
N THR A 71 11.87 -28.05 1.00
CA THR A 71 12.57 -28.65 -0.15
C THR A 71 13.92 -29.24 0.27
N SER A 72 14.56 -29.97 -0.65
CA SER A 72 15.87 -30.61 -0.44
C SER A 72 16.79 -30.42 -1.65
N TYR A 73 16.70 -29.25 -2.28
CA TYR A 73 17.53 -28.92 -3.43
C TYR A 73 19.01 -28.89 -3.06
N LYS A 74 19.85 -29.19 -4.05
CA LYS A 74 21.31 -29.13 -3.92
C LYS A 74 21.81 -27.96 -4.75
N LEU A 75 23.03 -27.50 -4.47
CA LEU A 75 23.66 -26.46 -5.29
C LEU A 75 23.83 -26.86 -6.77
N SER A 76 23.87 -28.17 -7.04
CA SER A 76 23.91 -28.74 -8.39
C SER A 76 22.54 -28.83 -9.05
N THR A 77 21.43 -28.57 -8.35
CA THR A 77 20.09 -28.53 -8.95
C THR A 77 20.07 -27.43 -10.00
N THR A 78 19.64 -27.75 -11.21
CA THR A 78 19.59 -26.82 -12.34
C THR A 78 18.16 -26.40 -12.63
N PHE A 79 17.98 -25.14 -12.98
CA PHE A 79 16.69 -24.58 -13.40
C PHE A 79 16.78 -24.09 -14.84
N GLU A 80 15.70 -24.24 -15.60
CA GLU A 80 15.61 -23.69 -16.95
C GLU A 80 15.45 -22.18 -16.87
N SER A 81 16.33 -21.46 -17.54
CA SER A 81 16.36 -20.02 -17.48
C SER A 81 16.22 -19.44 -18.87
N ASP A 82 15.12 -18.72 -19.09
CA ASP A 82 14.80 -18.09 -20.37
C ASP A 82 15.43 -16.68 -20.48
N ILE A 83 16.68 -16.52 -20.03
CA ILE A 83 17.35 -15.20 -19.91
C ILE A 83 17.52 -14.52 -21.28
N LEU A 84 17.39 -15.24 -22.40
CA LEU A 84 17.71 -14.72 -23.73
C LEU A 84 16.78 -15.14 -24.87
N GLN A 85 15.66 -15.86 -24.65
CA GLN A 85 14.78 -16.37 -25.73
C GLN A 85 15.49 -17.10 -26.89
N LEU A 86 16.74 -17.56 -26.68
CA LEU A 86 17.61 -18.12 -27.74
C LEU A 86 17.93 -19.62 -27.55
N SER A 87 17.61 -20.19 -26.39
CA SER A 87 17.56 -21.63 -26.06
C SER A 87 17.39 -21.80 -24.55
N PRO A 88 16.81 -22.91 -24.05
CA PRO A 88 16.80 -23.21 -22.62
C PRO A 88 18.25 -23.35 -22.12
N VAL A 89 18.69 -22.38 -21.31
CA VAL A 89 19.96 -22.47 -20.58
C VAL A 89 19.66 -23.01 -19.20
N THR A 90 20.22 -24.16 -18.84
CA THR A 90 20.13 -24.70 -17.49
C THR A 90 21.13 -24.00 -16.58
N THR A 91 20.62 -23.33 -15.55
CA THR A 91 21.43 -22.58 -14.58
C THR A 91 21.46 -23.32 -13.25
N PRO A 92 22.64 -23.74 -12.75
CA PRO A 92 22.77 -24.29 -11.40
C PRO A 92 22.34 -23.29 -10.33
N LEU A 93 21.65 -23.78 -9.30
CA LEU A 93 21.16 -22.97 -8.17
C LEU A 93 22.28 -22.17 -7.50
N ARG A 94 23.50 -22.71 -7.46
CA ARG A 94 24.68 -21.99 -6.99
C ARG A 94 24.85 -20.63 -7.66
N LEU A 95 24.73 -20.55 -8.99
CA LEU A 95 24.89 -19.30 -9.74
C LEU A 95 23.74 -18.31 -9.49
N ILE A 96 22.59 -18.80 -9.05
CA ILE A 96 21.43 -17.98 -8.65
C ILE A 96 21.65 -17.37 -7.26
N LEU A 97 22.26 -18.13 -6.34
CA LEU A 97 22.46 -17.70 -4.94
C LEU A 97 23.73 -16.84 -4.73
N GLU A 98 24.80 -17.11 -5.49
CA GLU A 98 26.07 -16.37 -5.38
C GLU A 98 25.93 -14.84 -5.44
N PRO A 99 25.09 -14.24 -6.33
CA PRO A 99 24.90 -12.80 -6.37
C PRO A 99 24.38 -12.17 -5.07
N TYR A 100 23.47 -12.84 -4.35
CA TYR A 100 22.92 -12.33 -3.08
C TYR A 100 23.98 -12.30 -1.98
N VAL A 101 24.82 -13.33 -1.94
CA VAL A 101 25.97 -13.39 -1.03
C VAL A 101 27.01 -12.32 -1.38
N ALA A 102 27.33 -12.18 -2.67
CA ALA A 102 28.36 -11.24 -3.13
C ALA A 102 27.98 -9.77 -2.93
N ARG A 103 26.69 -9.42 -3.09
CA ARG A 103 26.17 -8.07 -2.79
C ARG A 103 25.97 -7.81 -1.30
N ASN A 104 26.11 -8.84 -0.47
CA ASN A 104 25.78 -8.80 0.96
C ASN A 104 24.31 -8.41 1.20
N ASP A 105 23.41 -8.92 0.36
CA ASP A 105 21.97 -8.75 0.56
C ASP A 105 21.55 -9.47 1.85
N ASP A 106 20.51 -9.00 2.53
CA ASP A 106 19.94 -9.76 3.63
C ASP A 106 19.10 -10.95 3.15
N PHE A 107 18.90 -11.93 4.03
CA PHE A 107 18.18 -13.14 3.69
C PHE A 107 16.73 -12.86 3.34
N GLY A 108 16.08 -11.87 3.96
CA GLY A 108 14.73 -11.45 3.61
C GLY A 108 14.61 -11.02 2.14
N THR A 109 15.60 -10.26 1.66
CA THR A 109 15.67 -9.81 0.26
C THR A 109 15.82 -10.99 -0.68
N ALA A 110 16.78 -11.88 -0.42
CA ALA A 110 16.96 -13.10 -1.22
C ALA A 110 15.69 -13.98 -1.19
N TYR A 111 15.08 -14.14 -0.02
CA TYR A 111 13.88 -14.93 0.18
C TYR A 111 12.68 -14.38 -0.60
N ALA A 112 12.45 -13.07 -0.56
CA ALA A 112 11.36 -12.42 -1.29
C ALA A 112 11.49 -12.59 -2.80
N HIS A 113 12.71 -12.52 -3.32
CA HIS A 113 12.96 -12.68 -4.76
C HIS A 113 12.88 -14.13 -5.23
N LEU A 114 13.28 -15.09 -4.40
CA LEU A 114 13.39 -16.50 -4.80
C LEU A 114 12.14 -17.32 -4.47
N ARG A 115 11.43 -17.01 -3.37
CA ARG A 115 10.24 -17.76 -2.92
C ARG A 115 9.17 -17.92 -4.00
N PRO A 116 8.74 -16.86 -4.73
CA PRO A 116 7.61 -16.98 -5.65
C PRO A 116 7.85 -17.98 -6.79
N GLN A 117 9.10 -18.15 -7.18
CA GLN A 117 9.50 -19.02 -8.30
C GLN A 117 10.19 -20.31 -7.82
N TRP A 118 10.24 -20.56 -6.51
CA TRP A 118 11.09 -21.61 -5.95
C TRP A 118 10.75 -23.02 -6.46
N TYR A 119 9.45 -23.29 -6.66
CA TYR A 119 8.97 -24.60 -7.11
C TYR A 119 8.81 -24.72 -8.63
N ASP A 120 8.65 -23.60 -9.34
CA ASP A 120 8.43 -23.53 -10.79
C ASP A 120 9.36 -22.48 -11.42
N CYS A 121 10.66 -22.77 -11.37
CA CYS A 121 11.72 -21.82 -11.67
C CYS A 121 12.01 -21.81 -13.19
N THR A 122 10.99 -21.54 -14.01
CA THR A 122 11.10 -21.53 -15.48
C THR A 122 11.40 -20.14 -16.06
N THR A 123 11.38 -19.06 -15.26
CA THR A 123 11.60 -17.70 -15.79
C THR A 123 12.24 -16.74 -14.76
N VAL A 124 13.56 -16.71 -14.70
CA VAL A 124 14.32 -15.81 -13.81
C VAL A 124 14.16 -14.34 -14.23
N GLN A 125 13.26 -13.64 -13.54
CA GLN A 125 13.34 -12.32 -12.90
C GLN A 125 13.80 -11.06 -13.68
N ARG A 126 14.76 -11.15 -14.61
CA ARG A 126 15.36 -9.97 -15.30
C ARG A 126 14.48 -9.36 -16.38
N CYS A 127 13.62 -10.16 -17.02
CA CYS A 127 12.70 -9.67 -18.04
C CYS A 127 11.66 -8.72 -17.46
N ASN A 128 11.19 -8.96 -16.23
CA ASN A 128 10.11 -8.18 -15.64
C ASN A 128 10.57 -6.80 -15.14
N GLU A 129 11.80 -6.66 -14.67
CA GLU A 129 12.37 -5.36 -14.26
C GLU A 129 12.47 -4.39 -15.45
N THR A 130 13.00 -4.87 -16.59
CA THR A 130 13.14 -4.05 -17.80
C THR A 130 11.77 -3.62 -18.32
N MET A 131 10.80 -4.53 -18.29
CA MET A 131 9.42 -4.24 -18.67
C MET A 131 8.75 -3.21 -17.73
N ASP A 132 8.99 -3.28 -16.42
CA ASP A 132 8.48 -2.29 -15.47
C ASP A 132 9.08 -0.90 -15.73
N LEU A 133 10.39 -0.82 -15.97
CA LEU A 133 11.07 0.43 -16.30
C LEU A 133 10.54 1.05 -17.60
N GLU A 134 10.37 0.25 -18.66
CA GLU A 134 9.78 0.72 -19.92
C GLU A 134 8.33 1.15 -19.75
N MET A 135 7.53 0.37 -19.01
CA MET A 135 6.14 0.70 -18.71
C MET A 135 6.05 2.06 -18.03
N ARG A 136 6.85 2.31 -16.98
CA ARG A 136 6.83 3.57 -16.23
C ARG A 136 7.37 4.74 -17.04
N ARG A 137 8.41 4.54 -17.86
CA ARG A 137 8.90 5.56 -18.80
C ARG A 137 7.81 5.96 -19.81
N ASN A 138 7.02 5.00 -20.28
CA ASN A 138 5.95 5.23 -21.25
C ASN A 138 4.61 5.64 -20.61
N ALA A 139 4.52 5.64 -19.28
CA ALA A 139 3.29 5.99 -18.57
C ALA A 139 3.01 7.49 -18.62
N VAL A 140 4.05 8.33 -18.74
CA VAL A 140 3.94 9.80 -18.77
C VAL A 140 4.49 10.33 -20.10
N VAL A 141 3.65 11.05 -20.86
CA VAL A 141 4.03 11.69 -22.13
C VAL A 141 3.54 13.14 -22.10
N ASN A 142 4.44 14.11 -22.32
CA ASN A 142 4.13 15.55 -22.27
C ASN A 142 3.35 15.95 -21.01
N ASP A 143 3.83 15.51 -19.83
CA ASP A 143 3.22 15.77 -18.52
C ASP A 143 1.76 15.27 -18.37
N THR A 144 1.34 14.35 -19.24
CA THR A 144 0.04 13.69 -19.17
C THR A 144 0.25 12.19 -18.98
N MET A 145 -0.46 11.57 -18.03
CA MET A 145 -0.38 10.12 -17.91
C MET A 145 -1.26 9.45 -18.98
N VAL A 146 -0.62 8.63 -19.81
CA VAL A 146 -1.27 7.90 -20.90
C VAL A 146 -1.84 6.57 -20.41
N LYS A 147 -1.34 6.06 -19.28
CA LYS A 147 -1.81 4.84 -18.63
C LYS A 147 -2.30 5.16 -17.22
N ALA A 148 -3.62 5.28 -17.06
CA ALA A 148 -4.26 5.49 -15.76
C ALA A 148 -4.08 4.30 -14.79
N TYR A 149 -3.61 3.15 -15.28
CA TYR A 149 -3.52 1.89 -14.55
C TYR A 149 -2.08 1.40 -14.44
N THR A 150 -1.23 2.16 -13.75
CA THR A 150 0.14 1.73 -13.45
C THR A 150 0.15 1.03 -12.10
N PRO A 151 0.69 -0.21 -11.99
CA PRO A 151 0.77 -0.90 -10.71
C PRO A 151 1.70 -0.15 -9.74
N PRO A 152 1.57 -0.39 -8.42
CA PRO A 152 2.47 0.23 -7.44
C PRO A 152 3.92 -0.09 -7.78
N ARG A 153 4.85 0.79 -7.39
CA ARG A 153 6.28 0.54 -7.61
C ARG A 153 6.81 -0.55 -6.70
N ARG A 154 6.28 -0.59 -5.47
CA ARG A 154 6.75 -1.45 -4.40
C ARG A 154 5.57 -2.01 -3.63
N LEU A 155 5.79 -3.17 -3.04
CA LEU A 155 4.90 -3.81 -2.07
C LEU A 155 5.73 -4.34 -0.91
N TRP A 156 5.13 -4.40 0.26
CA TRP A 156 5.71 -5.09 1.39
C TRP A 156 5.30 -6.57 1.38
N ASP A 157 6.29 -7.43 1.16
CA ASP A 157 6.19 -8.87 1.34
C ASP A 157 6.22 -9.21 2.83
N LEU A 158 5.08 -9.61 3.36
CA LEU A 158 4.92 -9.98 4.77
C LEU A 158 5.57 -11.31 5.11
N TYR A 159 5.71 -12.23 4.15
CA TYR A 159 6.37 -13.51 4.44
C TYR A 159 7.87 -13.30 4.60
N ALA A 160 8.47 -12.43 3.77
CA ALA A 160 9.90 -12.10 3.80
C ALA A 160 10.26 -10.93 4.72
N ASN A 161 9.28 -10.13 5.15
CA ASN A 161 9.46 -8.87 5.86
C ASN A 161 10.30 -7.84 5.10
N ARG A 162 10.08 -7.71 3.78
CA ARG A 162 10.81 -6.76 2.91
C ARG A 162 9.90 -6.06 1.92
N VAL A 163 10.20 -4.79 1.68
CA VAL A 163 9.64 -4.05 0.56
C VAL A 163 10.36 -4.51 -0.71
N VAL A 164 9.58 -4.98 -1.67
CA VAL A 164 10.06 -5.48 -2.97
C VAL A 164 9.43 -4.72 -4.12
N PRO A 165 10.08 -4.66 -5.28
CA PRO A 165 9.47 -4.16 -6.50
C PRO A 165 8.23 -4.98 -6.88
N TRP A 166 7.22 -4.33 -7.46
CA TRP A 166 5.98 -5.00 -7.87
C TRP A 166 6.20 -6.17 -8.84
N TRP A 167 7.19 -6.08 -9.72
CA TRP A 167 7.44 -7.13 -10.71
C TRP A 167 7.93 -8.47 -10.10
N VAL A 168 8.25 -8.49 -8.80
CA VAL A 168 8.60 -9.70 -8.03
C VAL A 168 7.35 -10.48 -7.58
N VAL A 169 6.19 -9.81 -7.49
CA VAL A 169 5.00 -10.36 -6.84
C VAL A 169 4.00 -10.97 -7.83
N ASP A 170 3.09 -11.79 -7.30
CA ASP A 170 1.86 -12.23 -7.99
C ASP A 170 0.65 -11.46 -7.44
N ASN A 171 -0.38 -11.25 -8.28
CA ASN A 171 -1.30 -10.10 -8.34
C ASN A 171 -2.20 -9.76 -7.12
N ASP A 172 -2.13 -10.46 -5.99
CA ASP A 172 -3.04 -10.25 -4.86
C ASP A 172 -2.36 -9.54 -3.67
N SER A 173 -2.50 -8.21 -3.59
CA SER A 173 -2.09 -7.41 -2.42
C SER A 173 -3.28 -6.84 -1.64
N LEU A 174 -3.09 -6.51 -0.35
CA LEU A 174 -4.00 -5.63 0.40
C LEU A 174 -3.49 -4.19 0.41
N GLY A 175 -4.36 -3.20 0.56
CA GLY A 175 -3.98 -1.83 0.90
C GLY A 175 -4.13 -1.56 2.40
N ILE A 176 -3.26 -0.74 2.98
CA ILE A 176 -3.49 -0.14 4.31
C ILE A 176 -3.79 1.34 4.12
N SER A 177 -4.91 1.79 4.69
CA SER A 177 -5.23 3.20 4.84
C SER A 177 -5.23 3.54 6.34
N HIS A 178 -4.65 4.67 6.72
CA HIS A 178 -4.49 4.98 8.14
C HIS A 178 -4.63 6.47 8.43
N ALA A 179 -5.05 6.79 9.66
CA ALA A 179 -5.00 8.16 10.14
C ALA A 179 -3.55 8.59 10.36
N TRP A 180 -3.29 9.87 10.13
CA TRP A 180 -2.04 10.49 10.57
C TRP A 180 -2.14 10.80 12.06
N VAL A 181 -1.00 10.79 12.76
CA VAL A 181 -0.90 11.33 14.12
C VAL A 181 -0.13 12.65 14.09
N ASP A 182 -0.09 13.37 15.22
CA ASP A 182 0.67 14.61 15.28
C ASP A 182 2.17 14.36 15.09
N ASP A 183 2.87 15.31 14.45
CA ASP A 183 4.30 15.19 14.13
C ASP A 183 5.18 14.91 15.36
N LYS A 184 4.78 15.41 16.54
CA LYS A 184 5.46 15.13 17.82
C LYS A 184 5.36 13.66 18.25
N ASP A 185 4.26 13.00 17.86
CA ASP A 185 3.93 11.62 18.18
C ASP A 185 4.37 10.65 17.07
N LEU A 186 4.90 11.19 15.96
CA LEU A 186 5.59 10.43 14.92
C LEU A 186 7.06 10.19 15.28
N ASN A 187 7.57 9.06 14.82
CA ASN A 187 8.97 8.69 14.81
C ASN A 187 9.34 8.25 13.39
N GLY A 188 10.43 8.80 12.84
CA GLY A 188 10.95 8.46 11.53
C GLY A 188 12.14 7.53 11.67
N GLU A 189 11.91 6.22 11.71
CA GLU A 189 12.98 5.25 11.92
C GLU A 189 13.46 4.63 10.62
N MET A 190 14.78 4.46 10.53
CA MET A 190 15.40 3.69 9.46
C MET A 190 15.19 2.20 9.75
N THR A 191 14.69 1.45 8.79
CA THR A 191 14.35 0.03 8.98
C THR A 191 14.94 -0.83 7.87
N PRO A 192 15.37 -2.07 8.16
CA PRO A 192 15.75 -3.01 7.11
C PRO A 192 14.57 -3.40 6.21
N ILE A 193 13.33 -3.19 6.65
CA ILE A 193 12.12 -3.56 5.89
C ILE A 193 12.08 -2.86 4.54
N ASN A 194 12.41 -1.56 4.47
CA ASN A 194 12.52 -0.80 3.22
C ASN A 194 13.98 -0.66 2.73
N GLY A 195 14.85 -1.58 3.14
CA GLY A 195 16.27 -1.56 2.74
C GLY A 195 17.05 -0.35 3.26
N TYR A 196 16.59 0.30 4.33
CA TYR A 196 17.16 1.55 4.84
C TYR A 196 17.20 2.67 3.79
N GLU A 197 16.26 2.70 2.84
CA GLU A 197 16.23 3.76 1.82
C GLU A 197 15.76 5.10 2.40
N TRP A 198 14.74 5.11 3.28
CA TRP A 198 14.22 6.32 3.91
C TRP A 198 13.68 6.05 5.32
N PRO A 199 13.60 7.08 6.18
CA PRO A 199 12.95 6.94 7.49
C PRO A 199 11.45 6.73 7.29
N VAL A 200 10.90 5.72 7.97
CA VAL A 200 9.47 5.38 7.88
C VAL A 200 8.71 6.12 8.99
N PRO A 201 7.81 7.06 8.66
CA PRO A 201 7.04 7.79 9.66
C PRO A 201 5.97 6.89 10.29
N MET A 202 6.11 6.62 11.59
CA MET A 202 5.23 5.75 12.37
C MET A 202 4.83 6.41 13.69
N PRO A 203 3.64 6.13 14.25
CA PRO A 203 3.36 6.48 15.63
C PRO A 203 4.40 5.87 16.57
N ARG A 204 4.85 6.62 17.58
CA ARG A 204 5.85 6.18 18.57
C ARG A 204 5.44 4.93 19.36
N ASP A 205 4.13 4.71 19.49
CA ASP A 205 3.51 3.61 20.20
C ASP A 205 3.13 2.43 19.28
N ALA A 206 3.57 2.43 18.01
CA ALA A 206 3.33 1.39 17.02
C ALA A 206 4.63 0.73 16.53
N ASP A 207 4.51 -0.49 15.98
CA ASP A 207 5.64 -1.25 15.44
C ASP A 207 5.21 -1.98 14.14
N LEU A 208 6.06 -1.93 13.12
CA LEU A 208 5.79 -2.56 11.82
C LEU A 208 5.65 -4.08 11.95
N ASN A 209 6.42 -4.75 12.81
CA ASN A 209 6.30 -6.19 12.98
C ASN A 209 4.96 -6.58 13.65
N LEU A 210 4.38 -5.72 14.50
CA LEU A 210 3.02 -5.95 15.03
C LEU A 210 1.97 -5.83 13.93
N ILE A 211 2.07 -4.79 13.09
CA ILE A 211 1.19 -4.63 11.92
C ILE A 211 1.33 -5.83 10.99
N ARG A 212 2.55 -6.30 10.74
CA ARG A 212 2.83 -7.50 9.96
C ARG A 212 2.12 -8.73 10.53
N ILE A 213 2.22 -8.98 11.84
CA ILE A 213 1.52 -10.10 12.49
C ILE A 213 0.01 -9.98 12.29
N GLU A 214 -0.56 -8.78 12.45
CA GLU A 214 -1.98 -8.53 12.22
C GLU A 214 -2.39 -8.83 10.78
N MET A 215 -1.62 -8.36 9.80
CA MET A 215 -1.93 -8.57 8.38
C MET A 215 -1.76 -10.04 7.97
N LEU A 216 -0.78 -10.76 8.53
CA LEU A 216 -0.63 -12.20 8.32
C LEU A 216 -1.85 -12.98 8.86
N ASN A 217 -2.40 -12.55 10.01
CA ASN A 217 -3.63 -13.12 10.56
C ASN A 217 -4.87 -12.83 9.69
N LEU A 218 -4.83 -11.80 8.84
CA LEU A 218 -5.84 -11.55 7.81
C LEU A 218 -5.57 -12.31 6.49
N GLY A 219 -4.54 -13.17 6.48
CA GLY A 219 -4.19 -13.99 5.31
C GLY A 219 -3.37 -13.27 4.25
N ALA A 220 -2.89 -12.06 4.52
CA ALA A 220 -2.14 -11.25 3.56
C ALA A 220 -0.73 -11.80 3.32
N GLU A 221 -0.31 -11.83 2.05
CA GLU A 221 1.08 -12.11 1.67
C GLU A 221 1.81 -10.81 1.30
N TYR A 222 1.20 -10.00 0.45
CA TYR A 222 1.72 -8.71 0.04
C TYR A 222 0.77 -7.59 0.46
N ILE A 223 1.33 -6.48 0.93
CA ILE A 223 0.55 -5.29 1.26
C ILE A 223 1.17 -4.04 0.66
N TRP A 224 0.32 -3.11 0.27
CA TRP A 224 0.70 -1.74 -0.02
C TRP A 224 0.45 -0.87 1.20
N LEU A 225 1.52 -0.27 1.70
CA LEU A 225 1.50 0.70 2.78
C LEU A 225 2.33 1.90 2.32
N ASP A 226 1.70 3.05 2.18
CA ASP A 226 2.27 4.29 1.63
C ASP A 226 3.62 4.66 2.28
N VAL A 227 3.74 4.59 3.61
CA VAL A 227 4.97 4.94 4.34
C VAL A 227 6.16 4.00 4.03
N LEU A 228 5.88 2.80 3.51
CA LEU A 228 6.89 1.80 3.09
C LEU A 228 7.05 1.69 1.58
N CYS A 229 5.98 1.91 0.81
CA CYS A 229 5.95 1.61 -0.63
C CYS A 229 6.19 2.86 -1.49
N LEU A 230 5.88 4.05 -0.95
CA LEU A 230 6.25 5.33 -1.54
C LEU A 230 7.50 5.87 -0.87
N ARG A 231 8.40 6.42 -1.69
CA ARG A 231 9.58 7.10 -1.19
C ARG A 231 9.16 8.29 -0.32
N GLN A 232 9.55 8.24 0.96
CA GLN A 232 9.27 9.30 1.92
C GLN A 232 10.38 10.35 1.92
N LYS A 233 10.11 11.47 2.58
CA LYS A 233 11.07 12.55 2.72
C LYS A 233 12.31 12.10 3.50
N GLY A 234 13.48 12.33 2.93
CA GLY A 234 14.78 12.03 3.54
C GLY A 234 15.34 10.68 3.13
N GLY A 235 16.54 10.37 3.62
CA GLY A 235 17.22 9.12 3.30
C GLY A 235 17.99 9.11 1.97
N GLN A 236 18.37 7.91 1.55
CA GLN A 236 19.11 7.65 0.32
C GLN A 236 18.14 7.71 -0.86
N GLY A 237 18.33 8.68 -1.76
CA GLY A 237 17.50 8.80 -2.95
C GLY A 237 16.39 9.85 -2.89
N GLU A 238 16.39 10.79 -1.93
CA GLU A 238 15.45 11.92 -1.89
C GLU A 238 15.32 12.65 -3.24
N HIS A 239 16.41 12.73 -4.02
CA HIS A 239 16.41 13.34 -5.36
C HIS A 239 15.48 12.64 -6.37
N LEU A 240 15.13 11.37 -6.14
CA LEU A 240 14.20 10.59 -6.97
C LEU A 240 12.75 10.79 -6.55
N ARG A 241 12.49 11.29 -5.33
CA ARG A 241 11.14 11.34 -4.76
C ARG A 241 10.17 12.12 -5.64
N ALA A 242 10.57 13.31 -6.08
CA ALA A 242 9.72 14.13 -6.94
C ALA A 242 9.39 13.44 -8.28
N GLU A 243 10.36 12.75 -8.89
CA GLU A 243 10.14 12.04 -10.15
C GLU A 243 9.30 10.77 -9.97
N GLU A 244 9.49 10.01 -8.90
CA GLU A 244 8.63 8.88 -8.55
C GLU A 244 7.19 9.36 -8.30
N TRP A 245 7.01 10.45 -7.53
CA TRP A 245 5.70 10.96 -7.12
C TRP A 245 4.87 11.49 -8.29
N LYS A 246 5.48 12.01 -9.36
CA LYS A 246 4.74 12.44 -10.56
C LYS A 246 3.79 11.39 -11.11
N LEU A 247 4.20 10.12 -11.04
CA LEU A 247 3.45 8.95 -11.51
C LEU A 247 2.77 8.22 -10.36
N ASP A 248 3.52 7.97 -9.28
CA ASP A 248 3.08 7.07 -8.23
C ASP A 248 1.94 7.70 -7.40
N VAL A 249 1.98 9.01 -7.07
CA VAL A 249 0.92 9.66 -6.27
C VAL A 249 -0.45 9.69 -6.96
N PRO A 250 -0.56 10.09 -8.24
CA PRO A 250 -1.85 10.05 -8.95
C PRO A 250 -2.45 8.66 -9.12
N THR A 251 -1.63 7.61 -9.05
CA THR A 251 -2.05 6.23 -9.27
C THR A 251 -2.40 5.48 -7.97
N ILE A 252 -2.17 6.08 -6.80
CA ILE A 252 -2.46 5.47 -5.49
C ILE A 252 -3.91 5.00 -5.38
N GLY A 253 -4.88 5.80 -5.85
CA GLY A 253 -6.30 5.46 -5.74
C GLY A 253 -6.65 4.11 -6.38
N TRP A 254 -5.92 3.70 -7.43
CA TRP A 254 -6.09 2.39 -8.07
C TRP A 254 -5.78 1.24 -7.11
N ILE A 255 -4.76 1.41 -6.28
CA ILE A 255 -4.35 0.42 -5.27
C ILE A 255 -5.47 0.19 -4.25
N TYR A 256 -6.22 1.23 -3.90
CA TYR A 256 -7.32 1.08 -2.95
C TYR A 256 -8.63 0.61 -3.57
N PHE A 257 -8.78 0.78 -4.88
CA PHE A 257 -9.97 0.33 -5.60
C PHE A 257 -9.90 -1.13 -6.01
N GLY A 258 -8.74 -1.60 -6.47
CA GLY A 258 -8.56 -2.98 -6.94
C GLY A 258 -8.27 -3.99 -5.84
N HIS A 259 -8.11 -3.55 -4.59
CA HIS A 259 -7.65 -4.39 -3.48
C HIS A 259 -8.52 -4.23 -2.23
N TYR A 260 -8.50 -5.24 -1.36
CA TYR A 260 -9.07 -5.13 -0.03
C TYR A 260 -8.23 -4.17 0.81
N VAL A 261 -8.89 -3.35 1.62
CA VAL A 261 -8.25 -2.29 2.39
C VAL A 261 -8.48 -2.51 3.87
N VAL A 262 -7.41 -2.40 4.67
CA VAL A 262 -7.48 -2.34 6.12
C VAL A 262 -7.34 -0.89 6.58
N TYR A 263 -8.31 -0.42 7.37
CA TYR A 263 -8.38 0.96 7.86
C TYR A 263 -7.93 1.06 9.32
N TYR A 264 -6.78 1.70 9.56
CA TYR A 264 -6.34 2.10 10.90
C TYR A 264 -6.83 3.52 11.22
N LEU A 265 -8.09 3.62 11.64
CA LEU A 265 -8.79 4.91 11.81
C LEU A 265 -8.27 5.77 12.97
N SER A 266 -7.59 5.17 13.95
CA SER A 266 -7.01 5.84 15.13
C SER A 266 -5.49 6.09 15.03
N GLY A 267 -4.89 5.76 13.88
CA GLY A 267 -3.46 5.86 13.61
C GLY A 267 -2.85 4.49 13.29
N LEU A 268 -1.88 4.47 12.38
CA LEU A 268 -1.27 3.25 11.85
C LEU A 268 -0.76 2.32 12.97
N GLY A 269 -1.24 1.08 12.98
CA GLY A 269 -0.85 0.05 13.96
C GLY A 269 -1.41 0.24 15.37
N ARG A 270 -2.17 1.31 15.63
CA ARG A 270 -2.72 1.62 16.96
C ARG A 270 -4.05 0.90 17.19
N PRO A 271 -4.42 0.65 18.46
CA PRO A 271 -5.76 0.18 18.80
C PRO A 271 -6.83 1.13 18.28
N LEU A 272 -7.95 0.58 17.80
CA LEU A 272 -9.13 1.35 17.43
C LEU A 272 -9.73 1.97 18.70
N SER A 273 -9.56 3.28 18.83
CA SER A 273 -10.02 4.06 19.97
C SER A 273 -10.37 5.46 19.50
N PHE A 274 -11.60 5.87 19.73
CA PHE A 274 -12.07 7.24 19.55
C PHE A 274 -12.49 7.82 20.90
N LYS A 275 -12.10 9.05 21.15
CA LYS A 275 -12.47 9.88 22.30
C LYS A 275 -13.34 11.06 21.82
N PRO A 276 -14.09 11.70 22.73
CA PRO A 276 -14.77 12.95 22.42
C PRO A 276 -13.81 13.98 21.82
N GLY A 277 -14.14 14.50 20.63
CA GLY A 277 -13.32 15.47 19.90
C GLY A 277 -12.39 14.88 18.83
N ASP A 278 -12.19 13.56 18.78
CA ASP A 278 -11.27 12.95 17.81
C ASP A 278 -11.76 13.09 16.37
N PHE A 279 -13.08 13.07 16.14
CA PHE A 279 -13.68 13.28 14.82
C PHE A 279 -13.47 14.71 14.30
N GLU A 280 -13.38 15.67 15.21
CA GLU A 280 -13.08 17.07 14.92
C GLU A 280 -11.59 17.32 14.76
N SER A 281 -10.71 16.36 15.07
CA SER A 281 -9.28 16.53 14.87
C SER A 281 -8.93 16.65 13.39
N ASN A 282 -8.03 17.57 13.04
CA ASN A 282 -7.46 17.66 11.69
C ASN A 282 -6.67 16.39 11.28
N ARG A 283 -6.35 15.54 12.25
CA ARG A 283 -5.68 14.24 12.06
C ARG A 283 -6.65 13.07 11.90
N CYS A 284 -7.95 13.30 12.12
CA CYS A 284 -8.97 12.28 11.94
C CYS A 284 -8.93 11.73 10.50
N TRP A 285 -9.04 10.40 10.37
CA TRP A 285 -9.07 9.74 9.08
C TRP A 285 -10.12 10.31 8.12
N PHE A 286 -11.34 10.61 8.61
CA PHE A 286 -12.44 11.18 7.83
C PHE A 286 -12.16 12.61 7.33
N ARG A 287 -11.17 13.29 7.90
CA ARG A 287 -10.86 14.70 7.60
C ARG A 287 -9.63 14.88 6.72
N TRP A 288 -8.83 13.84 6.46
CA TRP A 288 -7.67 13.95 5.57
C TRP A 288 -8.08 13.91 4.10
N VAL A 289 -7.40 14.65 3.21
CA VAL A 289 -7.80 14.70 1.79
C VAL A 289 -7.61 13.37 1.06
N TRP A 290 -6.47 12.71 1.27
CA TRP A 290 -6.12 11.48 0.55
C TRP A 290 -7.00 10.30 0.97
N THR A 291 -7.48 10.24 2.20
CA THR A 291 -8.33 9.13 2.65
C THR A 291 -9.66 9.00 1.89
N LEU A 292 -10.11 10.06 1.20
CA LEU A 292 -11.28 10.00 0.34
C LEU A 292 -11.08 9.08 -0.88
N GLN A 293 -9.87 9.08 -1.47
CA GLN A 293 -9.54 8.16 -2.57
C GLN A 293 -9.25 6.74 -2.05
N GLU A 294 -8.76 6.62 -0.80
CA GLU A 294 -8.37 5.36 -0.17
C GLU A 294 -9.56 4.52 0.31
N PHE A 295 -10.77 5.10 0.33
CA PHE A 295 -11.99 4.39 0.70
C PHE A 295 -12.45 3.45 -0.43
N SER A 296 -12.25 2.15 -0.22
CA SER A 296 -12.70 1.10 -1.13
C SER A 296 -14.21 0.87 -1.03
N MET A 297 -14.90 0.96 -2.17
CA MET A 297 -16.33 0.69 -2.26
C MET A 297 -16.64 -0.81 -2.20
N ASP A 298 -15.74 -1.65 -2.72
CA ASP A 298 -15.97 -3.08 -2.90
C ASP A 298 -16.00 -3.82 -1.56
N VAL A 299 -15.18 -3.37 -0.60
CA VAL A 299 -15.13 -3.88 0.78
C VAL A 299 -16.46 -3.75 1.52
N PHE A 300 -17.26 -2.72 1.20
CA PHE A 300 -18.51 -2.42 1.92
C PHE A 300 -19.77 -2.64 1.06
N LEU A 301 -19.61 -3.16 -0.16
CA LEU A 301 -20.66 -3.49 -1.10
C LEU A 301 -20.84 -5.00 -1.31
N SER A 302 -19.91 -5.82 -0.81
CA SER A 302 -20.04 -7.27 -0.81
C SER A 302 -21.27 -7.67 0.01
N ASP A 303 -22.36 -8.01 -0.69
CA ASP A 303 -23.50 -8.71 -0.09
C ASP A 303 -23.01 -10.00 0.58
N GLU A 304 -23.66 -10.44 1.67
CA GLU A 304 -23.37 -11.72 2.34
C GLU A 304 -23.45 -12.91 1.36
N SER A 305 -24.13 -12.73 0.22
CA SER A 305 -24.26 -13.69 -0.87
C SER A 305 -23.05 -13.75 -1.84
N SER A 306 -22.09 -12.83 -1.74
CA SER A 306 -20.96 -12.70 -2.70
C SER A 306 -19.77 -13.63 -2.44
N GLY A 307 -19.79 -14.42 -1.36
CA GLY A 307 -18.71 -15.37 -1.02
C GLY A 307 -17.36 -14.71 -0.71
N LEU A 308 -17.37 -13.40 -0.42
CA LEU A 308 -16.20 -12.63 0.01
C LEU A 308 -15.91 -12.96 1.48
N GLU A 309 -14.77 -13.61 1.76
CA GLU A 309 -14.41 -14.15 3.08
C GLU A 309 -13.99 -13.11 4.14
N LEU A 310 -13.89 -11.82 3.79
CA LEU A 310 -13.58 -10.75 4.74
C LEU A 310 -14.85 -9.94 5.06
N SER A 311 -15.35 -10.08 6.27
CA SER A 311 -16.44 -9.28 6.82
C SER A 311 -16.04 -7.81 6.97
N HIS A 312 -17.01 -6.89 7.02
CA HIS A 312 -16.78 -5.46 7.30
C HIS A 312 -16.02 -5.21 8.62
N GLN A 313 -16.05 -6.17 9.56
CA GLN A 313 -15.29 -6.08 10.80
C GLN A 313 -13.81 -6.40 10.60
N GLU A 314 -13.46 -7.24 9.63
CA GLU A 314 -12.08 -7.64 9.36
C GLU A 314 -11.29 -6.60 8.56
N THR A 315 -11.95 -5.52 8.12
CA THR A 315 -11.33 -4.42 7.38
C THR A 315 -10.96 -3.23 8.24
N ILE A 316 -11.26 -3.24 9.55
CA ILE A 316 -10.79 -2.22 10.49
C ILE A 316 -9.60 -2.79 11.28
N GLY A 317 -8.44 -2.14 11.14
CA GLY A 317 -7.23 -2.51 11.87
C GLY A 317 -7.28 -2.05 13.33
N GLY A 318 -6.52 -2.73 14.19
CA GLY A 318 -6.37 -2.36 15.59
C GLY A 318 -7.56 -2.74 16.48
N GLN A 319 -8.42 -3.66 16.06
CA GLN A 319 -9.57 -4.07 16.87
C GLN A 319 -9.17 -4.72 18.18
N THR A 320 -9.90 -4.38 19.25
CA THR A 320 -9.67 -4.88 20.61
C THR A 320 -10.75 -5.87 21.02
N GLU A 321 -10.39 -6.83 21.87
CA GLU A 321 -11.30 -7.88 22.41
C GLU A 321 -12.47 -7.27 23.20
N ASP A 322 -12.19 -6.21 23.97
CA ASP A 322 -13.19 -5.47 24.69
C ASP A 322 -13.60 -4.26 23.85
N HIS A 323 -14.85 -4.24 23.38
CA HIS A 323 -15.45 -3.06 22.77
C HIS A 323 -15.46 -1.85 23.72
N GLY A 324 -15.17 -2.04 25.02
CA GLY A 324 -15.22 -1.05 26.10
C GLY A 324 -14.11 0.01 26.14
N ILE A 325 -13.15 0.04 25.20
CA ILE A 325 -12.20 1.18 25.11
C ILE A 325 -12.88 2.41 24.49
N MET A 326 -13.84 2.21 23.60
CA MET A 326 -14.57 3.26 22.91
C MET A 326 -16.00 3.32 23.46
N ALA A 327 -16.44 4.50 23.86
CA ALA A 327 -17.81 4.66 24.34
C ALA A 327 -18.82 4.45 23.18
N GLU A 328 -20.04 4.02 23.55
CA GLU A 328 -21.07 3.61 22.58
C GLU A 328 -21.44 4.74 21.61
N GLU A 329 -21.38 5.98 22.08
CA GLU A 329 -21.72 7.16 21.29
C GLU A 329 -20.70 7.41 20.18
N GLU A 330 -19.41 7.23 20.48
CA GLU A 330 -18.29 7.32 19.55
C GLU A 330 -18.33 6.17 18.54
N ARG A 331 -18.75 4.97 18.98
CA ARG A 331 -19.00 3.84 18.09
C ARG A 331 -20.15 4.12 17.13
N ARG A 332 -21.27 4.66 17.63
CA ARG A 332 -22.42 5.06 16.81
C ARG A 332 -22.00 6.10 15.78
N ARG A 333 -21.26 7.12 16.22
CA ARG A 333 -20.74 8.17 15.35
C ARG A 333 -19.79 7.64 14.28
N LEU A 334 -18.86 6.74 14.63
CA LEU A 334 -17.98 6.06 13.68
C LEU A 334 -18.80 5.37 12.56
N ASN A 335 -19.82 4.60 12.95
CA ASN A 335 -20.67 3.91 11.99
C ASN A 335 -21.47 4.88 11.10
N GLU A 336 -21.88 6.04 11.63
CA GLU A 336 -22.55 7.08 10.86
C GLU A 336 -21.63 7.75 9.84
N GLU A 337 -20.40 8.08 10.23
CA GLU A 337 -19.37 8.64 9.34
C GLU A 337 -19.02 7.67 8.20
N LEU A 338 -18.80 6.39 8.52
CA LEU A 338 -18.55 5.35 7.51
C LEU A 338 -19.74 5.22 6.55
N ARG A 339 -20.97 5.17 7.06
CA ARG A 339 -22.18 5.06 6.23
C ARG A 339 -22.38 6.29 5.35
N SER A 340 -22.13 7.49 5.89
CA SER A 340 -22.22 8.74 5.14
C SER A 340 -21.20 8.74 3.99
N LEU A 341 -19.95 8.39 4.27
CA LEU A 341 -18.90 8.30 3.26
C LEU A 341 -19.25 7.29 2.17
N MET A 342 -19.78 6.13 2.53
CA MET A 342 -20.26 5.12 1.57
C MET A 342 -21.36 5.67 0.67
N GLN A 343 -22.39 6.31 1.24
CA GLN A 343 -23.51 6.85 0.47
C GLN A 343 -23.04 7.92 -0.53
N MET A 344 -22.13 8.80 -0.08
CA MET A 344 -21.55 9.84 -0.91
C MET A 344 -20.73 9.25 -2.07
N ARG A 345 -19.88 8.27 -1.78
CA ARG A 345 -19.08 7.59 -2.81
C ARG A 345 -19.94 6.83 -3.83
N LYS A 346 -21.09 6.26 -3.43
CA LYS A 346 -22.06 5.66 -4.35
C LYS A 346 -22.74 6.67 -5.26
N ALA A 347 -22.99 7.88 -4.76
CA ALA A 347 -23.69 8.92 -5.52
C ALA A 347 -22.86 9.42 -6.72
N HIS A 348 -21.52 9.28 -6.67
CA HIS A 348 -20.59 9.73 -7.72
C HIS A 348 -20.84 11.19 -8.16
N SER A 349 -21.20 12.05 -7.21
CA SER A 349 -21.56 13.45 -7.45
C SER A 349 -20.35 14.36 -7.38
N LEU A 350 -20.17 15.18 -8.42
CA LEU A 350 -19.09 16.19 -8.51
C LEU A 350 -19.15 17.17 -7.33
N TRP A 351 -20.33 17.73 -7.09
CA TRP A 351 -20.55 18.77 -6.09
C TRP A 351 -20.41 18.24 -4.66
N ASP A 352 -20.88 17.02 -4.41
CA ASP A 352 -20.71 16.33 -3.14
C ASP A 352 -19.25 16.05 -2.85
N THR A 353 -18.49 15.60 -3.86
CA THR A 353 -17.05 15.36 -3.75
C THR A 353 -16.29 16.67 -3.49
N LEU A 354 -16.61 17.74 -4.23
CA LEU A 354 -16.02 19.06 -4.02
C LEU A 354 -16.30 19.59 -2.61
N SER A 355 -17.55 19.49 -2.15
CA SER A 355 -17.97 19.92 -0.80
C SER A 355 -17.24 19.17 0.31
N LEU A 356 -17.07 17.86 0.17
CA LEU A 356 -16.26 17.07 1.10
C LEU A 356 -14.78 17.48 1.07
N MET A 357 -14.22 17.62 -0.12
CA MET A 357 -12.80 17.92 -0.28
C MET A 357 -12.43 19.31 0.28
N GLN A 358 -13.34 20.28 0.17
CA GLN A 358 -13.17 21.60 0.77
C GLN A 358 -12.99 21.53 2.30
N ARG A 359 -13.79 20.69 2.97
CA ARG A 359 -13.78 20.53 4.44
C ARG A 359 -12.60 19.71 4.96
N ARG A 360 -11.95 18.96 4.08
CA ARG A 360 -10.79 18.12 4.40
C ARG A 360 -9.50 18.95 4.51
N VAL A 361 -8.56 18.40 5.28
CA VAL A 361 -7.26 18.97 5.63
C VAL A 361 -6.19 18.37 4.73
N SER A 362 -5.33 19.21 4.17
CA SER A 362 -4.16 18.82 3.40
C SER A 362 -2.92 19.56 3.85
N THR A 363 -1.75 18.96 3.60
CA THR A 363 -0.46 19.63 3.79
C THR A 363 -0.14 20.52 2.60
N ASN A 364 -0.37 20.03 1.37
CA ASN A 364 -0.26 20.82 0.16
C ASN A 364 -1.68 21.14 -0.37
N PRO A 365 -1.99 22.41 -0.71
CA PRO A 365 -3.28 22.75 -1.31
C PRO A 365 -3.61 21.94 -2.58
N VAL A 366 -2.61 21.57 -3.38
CA VAL A 366 -2.76 20.75 -4.60
C VAL A 366 -3.30 19.34 -4.29
N ASP A 367 -3.06 18.82 -3.09
CA ASP A 367 -3.54 17.48 -2.68
C ASP A 367 -5.07 17.38 -2.71
N LYS A 368 -5.78 18.50 -2.50
CA LYS A 368 -7.25 18.52 -2.62
C LYS A 368 -7.70 18.18 -4.04
N ILE A 369 -6.97 18.65 -5.04
CA ILE A 369 -7.29 18.38 -6.43
C ILE A 369 -6.88 16.94 -6.79
N GLY A 370 -5.70 16.52 -6.34
CA GLY A 370 -5.21 15.15 -6.54
C GLY A 370 -6.15 14.10 -5.92
N GLY A 371 -6.57 14.29 -4.68
CA GLY A 371 -7.44 13.35 -3.96
C GLY A 371 -8.85 13.16 -4.57
N MET A 372 -9.24 13.99 -5.55
CA MET A 372 -10.51 13.87 -6.26
C MET A 372 -10.44 13.04 -7.55
N MET A 373 -9.25 12.81 -8.10
CA MET A 373 -9.06 12.07 -9.36
C MET A 373 -9.75 10.72 -9.34
N PHE A 374 -9.50 9.95 -8.29
CA PHE A 374 -10.06 8.61 -8.17
C PHE A 374 -11.54 8.58 -7.80
N PRO A 375 -12.03 9.35 -6.79
CA PRO A 375 -13.47 9.45 -6.51
C PRO A 375 -14.35 9.82 -7.72
N LEU A 376 -13.83 10.66 -8.59
CA LEU A 376 -14.54 11.15 -9.77
C LEU A 376 -14.19 10.37 -11.05
N ARG A 377 -13.37 9.31 -10.97
CA ARG A 377 -13.05 8.41 -12.11
C ARG A 377 -12.71 9.17 -13.40
N THR A 378 -11.72 10.05 -13.32
CA THR A 378 -11.25 10.81 -14.49
C THR A 378 -10.80 9.87 -15.62
N GLU A 379 -10.95 10.32 -16.89
CA GLU A 379 -10.66 9.50 -18.09
C GLU A 379 -9.16 9.17 -18.19
N TYR A 380 -8.32 10.10 -17.77
CA TYR A 380 -6.90 9.92 -17.52
C TYR A 380 -6.53 10.61 -16.21
N SER A 381 -5.30 10.44 -15.74
CA SER A 381 -4.85 11.08 -14.50
C SER A 381 -3.72 12.06 -14.82
N PRO A 382 -3.82 13.36 -14.45
CA PRO A 382 -2.72 14.29 -14.59
C PRO A 382 -1.56 13.89 -13.67
N ILE A 383 -0.35 14.35 -13.99
CA ILE A 383 0.80 14.16 -13.09
C ILE A 383 0.61 14.94 -11.79
N TYR A 384 1.28 14.48 -10.74
CA TYR A 384 1.38 15.25 -9.50
C TYR A 384 2.66 16.09 -9.49
N ASP A 385 2.51 17.41 -9.32
CA ASP A 385 3.61 18.33 -9.07
C ASP A 385 3.32 19.14 -7.81
N GLU A 386 4.15 18.97 -6.77
CA GLU A 386 4.02 19.70 -5.51
C GLU A 386 4.15 21.22 -5.67
N LYS A 387 4.81 21.67 -6.75
CA LYS A 387 5.14 23.08 -7.00
C LYS A 387 4.15 23.79 -7.93
N GLN A 388 3.25 23.05 -8.58
CA GLN A 388 2.26 23.66 -9.46
C GLN A 388 1.24 24.48 -8.65
N SER A 389 0.64 25.49 -9.28
CA SER A 389 -0.42 26.25 -8.62
C SER A 389 -1.71 25.42 -8.52
N GLU A 390 -2.56 25.71 -7.53
CA GLU A 390 -3.88 25.07 -7.42
C GLU A 390 -4.71 25.27 -8.69
N GLU A 391 -4.61 26.45 -9.32
CA GLU A 391 -5.37 26.70 -10.55
C GLU A 391 -4.84 25.84 -11.70
N ASP A 392 -3.52 25.71 -11.86
CA ASP A 392 -2.90 24.86 -12.90
C ASP A 392 -3.28 23.38 -12.73
N ALA A 393 -3.21 22.88 -11.49
CA ALA A 393 -3.68 21.54 -11.13
C ALA A 393 -5.16 21.36 -11.47
N TRP A 394 -5.99 22.36 -11.17
CA TRP A 394 -7.42 22.34 -11.47
C TRP A 394 -7.69 22.35 -12.98
N ILE A 395 -6.88 23.06 -13.79
CA ILE A 395 -6.98 22.98 -15.26
C ILE A 395 -6.74 21.55 -15.72
N ALA A 396 -5.62 20.97 -15.30
CA ALA A 396 -5.23 19.62 -15.67
C ALA A 396 -6.32 18.61 -15.27
N PHE A 397 -6.86 18.73 -14.06
CA PHE A 397 -7.95 17.91 -13.57
C PHE A 397 -9.23 18.06 -14.40
N THR A 398 -9.69 19.28 -14.68
CA THR A 398 -10.92 19.48 -15.49
C THR A 398 -10.77 19.00 -16.92
N ASN A 399 -9.57 19.06 -17.50
CA ASN A 399 -9.30 18.50 -18.82
C ASN A 399 -9.36 16.96 -18.81
N ALA A 400 -9.11 16.35 -17.65
CA ALA A 400 -9.11 14.90 -17.45
C ALA A 400 -10.48 14.34 -17.03
N MET A 401 -11.43 15.18 -16.62
CA MET A 401 -12.80 14.77 -16.32
C MET A 401 -13.44 14.07 -17.51
N ASP A 402 -14.23 13.04 -17.23
CA ASP A 402 -15.07 12.47 -18.26
C ASP A 402 -16.16 13.48 -18.68
N ARG A 403 -16.73 13.24 -19.87
CA ARG A 403 -17.70 14.16 -20.48
C ARG A 403 -18.96 14.39 -19.63
N PHE A 404 -19.37 13.43 -18.81
CA PHE A 404 -20.53 13.56 -17.94
C PHE A 404 -20.24 14.54 -16.80
N LEU A 405 -19.15 14.36 -16.05
CA LEU A 405 -18.76 15.29 -14.99
C LEU A 405 -18.46 16.69 -15.51
N LEU A 406 -17.81 16.79 -16.67
CA LEU A 406 -17.54 18.07 -17.30
C LEU A 406 -18.86 18.79 -17.69
N SER A 407 -19.87 18.05 -18.13
CA SER A 407 -21.19 18.62 -18.41
C SER A 407 -21.86 19.18 -17.16
N HIS A 408 -21.79 18.48 -16.03
CA HIS A 408 -22.29 18.98 -14.74
C HIS A 408 -21.59 20.28 -14.34
N LEU A 409 -20.26 20.33 -14.48
CA LEU A 409 -19.49 21.54 -14.20
C LEU A 409 -20.00 22.74 -15.04
N PHE A 410 -20.32 22.53 -16.32
CA PHE A 410 -20.82 23.60 -17.20
C PHE A 410 -22.27 24.00 -16.96
N PHE A 411 -23.15 23.03 -16.76
CA PHE A 411 -24.58 23.30 -16.60
C PHE A 411 -24.88 23.93 -15.23
N ASP A 412 -24.18 23.49 -14.19
CA ASP A 412 -24.43 23.94 -12.82
C ASP A 412 -23.63 25.21 -12.48
N PHE A 413 -22.62 25.58 -13.28
CA PHE A 413 -21.82 26.81 -13.12
C PHE A 413 -21.88 27.72 -14.36
N PRO A 414 -22.95 28.53 -14.53
CA PRO A 414 -23.14 29.37 -15.72
C PRO A 414 -22.27 30.64 -15.75
N GLU A 415 -21.54 30.93 -14.68
CA GLU A 415 -20.71 32.12 -14.57
C GLU A 415 -19.34 31.94 -15.23
N ALA A 416 -18.83 33.03 -15.80
CA ALA A 416 -17.48 33.01 -16.35
C ALA A 416 -16.43 32.74 -15.26
N GLY A 417 -15.45 31.92 -15.62
CA GLY A 417 -14.25 31.70 -14.81
C GLY A 417 -13.51 33.00 -14.53
N ASN A 418 -12.95 33.15 -13.33
CA ASN A 418 -12.09 34.28 -12.96
C ASN A 418 -10.59 33.90 -12.87
N GLY A 419 -10.24 32.69 -13.33
CA GLY A 419 -8.86 32.23 -13.48
C GLY A 419 -8.30 32.48 -14.88
N SER A 420 -7.32 31.69 -15.30
CA SER A 420 -6.73 31.78 -16.64
C SER A 420 -7.65 31.24 -17.76
N LYS A 421 -8.73 30.53 -17.39
CA LYS A 421 -9.77 30.02 -18.29
C LYS A 421 -11.13 30.61 -17.90
N TYR A 422 -11.86 31.14 -18.87
CA TYR A 422 -13.16 31.80 -18.65
C TYR A 422 -14.37 30.89 -18.87
N TRP A 423 -14.19 29.75 -19.54
CA TRP A 423 -15.28 28.83 -19.93
C TRP A 423 -15.67 27.83 -18.83
N ARG A 424 -15.00 27.84 -17.68
CA ARG A 424 -15.23 26.98 -16.52
C ARG A 424 -14.94 27.77 -15.23
N PRO A 425 -15.48 27.37 -14.07
CA PRO A 425 -15.08 27.95 -12.79
C PRO A 425 -13.58 27.77 -12.54
N SER A 426 -12.94 28.77 -11.93
CA SER A 426 -11.63 28.59 -11.29
C SER A 426 -11.74 27.63 -10.10
N TRP A 427 -10.60 27.13 -9.61
CA TRP A 427 -10.58 26.29 -8.42
C TRP A 427 -11.28 27.01 -7.26
N LYS A 428 -10.99 28.30 -7.07
CA LYS A 428 -11.60 29.12 -6.03
C LYS A 428 -13.11 29.27 -6.21
N GLN A 429 -13.60 29.44 -7.45
CA GLN A 429 -15.03 29.55 -7.73
C GLN A 429 -15.76 28.23 -7.50
N GLY A 430 -15.24 27.11 -8.03
CA GLY A 430 -15.81 25.78 -7.81
C GLY A 430 -15.69 25.31 -6.36
N SER A 431 -14.74 25.87 -5.62
CA SER A 431 -14.54 25.62 -4.18
C SER A 431 -15.29 26.56 -3.25
N SER A 432 -15.96 27.59 -3.78
CA SER A 432 -16.75 28.51 -2.97
C SER A 432 -18.17 27.97 -2.89
N ASN A 433 -18.61 27.61 -1.68
CA ASN A 433 -19.97 27.11 -1.41
C ASN A 433 -21.03 27.96 -2.13
N ARG A 434 -21.88 27.28 -2.91
CA ARG A 434 -23.27 27.67 -3.08
C ARG A 434 -24.12 26.88 -2.11
#